data_AF-N8Y544-F1
#
_entry.id   AF-N8Y544-F1
#
_cell.length_a   1.000
_cell.length_b   1.000
_cell.length_c   1.000
_cell.angle_alpha   90.00
_cell.angle_beta   90.00
_cell.angle_gamma   90.00
#
_symmetry.space_group_name_H-M   'P 1'
#
loop_
_entity.id
_entity.type
_entity.pdbx_description
1 polymer ?
#
loop_
_entity_poly.entity_id
_entity_poly.type
_entity_poly.pdbx_seq_one_letter_code
_entity_poly.pdbx_strand_id
1 'polypeptide(L)'
;MSDPIKLYITKAGLYAFFDAKANGITLKLDKMKYSSSNFVSVHNDPRTELPNVVSESQIVASGTTVSTNTIRFVTVVNSTEELHVGAVGVYTTTGVLFAVASVPQGSMFKVYNGISFVATFGISLSAQLLESINVVLDPEAPLATSLVMNHEKHGNPHPQYAFQQDVNNSLVQLQSQINTLINGQGNLGSQFLGVGQTYRDVRGSRVNNGTTYVNPTNKPILVILQLFLSDKIASGTVRVEGLVIADMYAHMSNGSVKINAPFTFIVQPGKGYSLTNGSVQYWTEMAT
;
A
#
# COMPACT_ATOMS: atom_id res chain seq x y z
N MET A 1 8.37 29.12 -3.51
CA MET A 1 9.81 29.26 -3.83
C MET A 1 10.49 29.72 -2.56
N SER A 2 11.51 29.02 -2.08
CA SER A 2 12.37 29.52 -1.01
C SER A 2 13.28 30.60 -1.60
N ASP A 3 13.33 31.77 -0.98
CA ASP A 3 14.30 32.78 -1.38
C ASP A 3 15.71 32.28 -1.02
N PRO A 4 16.68 32.34 -1.95
CA PRO A 4 18.03 31.90 -1.68
C PRO A 4 18.67 32.76 -0.58
N ILE A 5 19.39 32.12 0.36
CA ILE A 5 20.10 32.81 1.43
C ILE A 5 21.22 33.66 0.82
N LYS A 6 21.12 34.98 0.95
CA LYS A 6 22.11 35.94 0.44
C LYS A 6 23.13 36.29 1.51
N LEU A 7 24.39 35.95 1.25
CA LEU A 7 25.52 36.30 2.12
C LEU A 7 26.06 37.69 1.76
N TYR A 8 26.30 38.50 2.80
CA TYR A 8 26.86 39.84 2.71
C TYR A 8 28.30 39.84 3.25
N ILE A 9 29.24 40.37 2.46
CA ILE A 9 30.65 40.47 2.87
C ILE A 9 30.79 41.48 4.01
N THR A 10 31.51 41.10 5.06
CA THR A 10 31.80 41.98 6.20
C THR A 10 32.93 42.96 5.86
N LYS A 11 33.06 44.03 6.66
CA LYS A 11 34.18 44.96 6.50
C LYS A 11 35.54 44.27 6.69
N ALA A 12 35.64 43.38 7.68
CA ALA A 12 36.86 42.61 7.94
C ALA A 12 37.17 41.62 6.81
N GLY A 13 36.15 40.96 6.26
CA GLY A 13 36.29 40.05 5.12
C GLY A 13 36.78 40.76 3.86
N LEU A 14 36.26 41.96 3.61
CA LEU A 14 36.70 42.80 2.49
C LEU A 14 38.18 43.21 2.62
N TYR A 15 38.61 43.61 3.82
CA TYR A 15 40.02 43.94 4.08
C TYR A 15 40.95 42.73 3.97
N ALA A 16 40.56 41.59 4.54
CA ALA A 16 41.33 40.35 4.42
C ALA A 16 41.52 39.94 2.95
N PHE A 17 40.49 40.17 2.12
CA PHE A 17 40.59 39.93 0.68
C PHE A 17 41.60 40.86 -0.01
N PHE A 18 41.53 42.17 0.24
CA PHE A 18 42.45 43.13 -0.37
C PHE A 18 43.89 42.96 0.10
N ASP A 19 44.09 42.66 1.38
CA ASP A 19 45.41 42.36 1.94
C ASP A 19 46.00 41.10 1.31
N ALA A 20 45.21 40.03 1.19
CA ALA A 20 45.64 38.83 0.48
C ALA A 20 46.06 39.14 -0.96
N LYS A 21 45.29 39.94 -1.69
CA LYS A 21 45.62 40.37 -3.06
C LYS A 21 46.90 41.20 -3.13
N ALA A 22 47.06 42.19 -2.24
CA ALA A 22 48.24 43.04 -2.19
C ALA A 22 49.52 42.24 -1.90
N ASN A 23 49.40 41.20 -1.10
CA ASN A 23 50.50 40.33 -0.68
C ASN A 23 50.71 39.10 -1.59
N GLY A 24 49.92 38.95 -2.66
CA GLY A 24 49.98 37.77 -3.54
C GLY A 24 49.52 36.45 -2.88
N ILE A 25 48.81 36.54 -1.76
CA ILE A 25 48.28 35.41 -0.99
C ILE A 25 46.88 35.04 -1.51
N THR A 26 46.56 33.75 -1.50
CA THR A 26 45.22 33.24 -1.81
C THR A 26 44.29 33.38 -0.61
N LEU A 27 43.11 34.00 -0.78
CA LEU A 27 42.03 33.94 0.21
C LEU A 27 41.52 32.50 0.34
N LYS A 28 41.66 31.91 1.53
CA LYS A 28 41.18 30.55 1.84
C LYS A 28 40.00 30.61 2.80
N LEU A 29 38.86 30.08 2.37
CA LEU A 29 37.68 29.85 3.21
C LEU A 29 37.76 28.44 3.82
N ASP A 30 37.40 28.29 5.09
CA ASP A 30 37.60 27.05 5.85
C ASP A 30 36.30 26.54 6.46
N LYS A 31 35.62 27.38 7.24
CA LYS A 31 34.49 26.96 8.08
C LYS A 31 33.28 27.85 7.90
N MET A 32 32.11 27.25 8.10
CA MET A 32 30.85 27.95 8.33
C MET A 32 30.44 27.77 9.79
N LYS A 33 30.03 28.87 10.43
CA LYS A 33 29.45 28.84 11.78
C LYS A 33 27.98 29.19 11.72
N TYR A 34 27.20 28.54 12.57
CA TYR A 34 25.76 28.69 12.68
C TYR A 34 25.44 29.30 14.04
N SER A 35 24.54 30.28 14.07
CA SER A 35 24.19 31.04 15.25
C SER A 35 22.69 31.05 15.49
N SER A 36 22.29 31.03 16.75
CA SER A 36 20.89 31.23 17.17
C SER A 36 20.48 32.71 17.23
N SER A 37 21.42 33.64 17.02
CA SER A 37 21.14 35.07 17.04
C SER A 37 20.43 35.52 15.77
N ASN A 38 19.69 36.64 15.89
CA ASN A 38 19.06 37.32 14.80
C ASN A 38 19.58 38.75 14.67
N PHE A 39 19.78 39.19 13.45
CA PHE A 39 20.11 40.56 13.09
C PHE A 39 19.73 40.85 11.63
N VAL A 40 19.73 42.13 11.29
CA VAL A 40 19.60 42.58 9.90
C VAL A 40 20.96 42.46 9.22
N SER A 41 21.01 41.70 8.12
CA SER A 41 22.21 41.59 7.30
C SER A 41 22.42 42.88 6.50
N VAL A 42 23.61 43.47 6.61
CA VAL A 42 23.95 44.71 5.90
C VAL A 42 25.26 44.54 5.12
N HIS A 43 25.44 45.32 4.05
CA HIS A 43 26.73 45.40 3.37
C HIS A 43 27.79 46.01 4.30
N ASN A 44 29.05 45.54 4.20
CA ASN A 44 30.16 46.01 5.03
C ASN A 44 29.88 45.91 6.53
N ASP A 45 29.25 44.80 6.94
CA ASP A 45 28.92 44.55 8.33
C ASP A 45 30.17 44.71 9.22
N PRO A 46 30.10 45.49 10.32
CA PRO A 46 31.26 45.76 11.18
C PRO A 46 31.62 44.58 12.08
N ARG A 47 30.76 43.55 12.18
CA ARG A 47 31.03 42.40 13.04
C ARG A 47 32.27 41.64 12.57
N THR A 48 33.13 41.31 13.52
CA THR A 48 34.33 40.49 13.32
C THR A 48 34.08 39.03 13.71
N GLU A 49 32.97 38.75 14.40
CA GLU A 49 32.57 37.43 14.84
C GLU A 49 31.04 37.27 14.87
N LEU A 50 30.58 36.03 14.77
CA LEU A 50 29.18 35.68 14.83
C LEU A 50 28.80 35.42 16.31
N PRO A 51 27.79 36.12 16.86
CA PRO A 51 27.37 35.92 18.26
C PRO A 51 26.66 34.58 18.45
N ASN A 52 26.61 34.04 19.67
CA ASN A 52 25.87 32.81 20.05
C ASN A 52 25.97 31.66 19.02
N VAL A 53 27.19 31.22 18.72
CA VAL A 53 27.42 30.10 17.82
C VAL A 53 26.89 28.81 18.44
N VAL A 54 26.06 28.09 17.70
CA VAL A 54 25.45 26.81 18.12
C VAL A 54 26.05 25.60 17.41
N SER A 55 26.70 25.80 16.26
CA SER A 55 27.37 24.73 15.52
C SER A 55 28.42 25.28 14.56
N GLU A 56 29.34 24.43 14.11
CA GLU A 56 30.28 24.73 13.02
C GLU A 56 30.41 23.55 12.06
N SER A 57 30.74 23.84 10.81
CA SER A 57 30.94 22.84 9.77
C SER A 57 32.05 23.27 8.82
N GLN A 58 32.75 22.29 8.26
CA GLN A 58 33.75 22.52 7.23
C GLN A 58 33.08 22.94 5.92
N ILE A 59 33.72 23.84 5.19
CA ILE A 59 33.30 24.27 3.86
C ILE A 59 33.92 23.33 2.84
N VAL A 60 33.07 22.67 2.05
CA VAL A 60 33.49 21.95 0.84
C VAL A 60 33.17 22.84 -0.35
N ALA A 61 34.19 23.38 -1.00
CA ALA A 61 34.01 24.27 -2.14
C ALA A 61 33.43 23.51 -3.35
N SER A 62 32.36 24.07 -3.95
CA SER A 62 31.54 23.41 -4.98
C SER A 62 31.68 23.99 -6.37
N GLY A 63 32.44 25.07 -6.54
CA GLY A 63 32.60 25.70 -7.85
C GLY A 63 32.69 27.21 -7.79
N THR A 64 33.22 27.79 -8.86
CA THR A 64 32.89 29.16 -9.25
C THR A 64 31.97 29.11 -10.46
N THR A 65 30.97 29.97 -10.49
CA THR A 65 30.15 30.20 -11.69
C THR A 65 30.59 31.52 -12.29
N VAL A 66 31.33 31.46 -13.40
CA VAL A 66 31.89 32.64 -14.07
C VAL A 66 30.80 33.57 -14.64
N SER A 67 29.67 33.02 -15.11
CA SER A 67 28.58 33.81 -15.68
C SER A 67 27.79 34.63 -14.65
N THR A 68 27.77 34.17 -13.39
CA THR A 68 27.06 34.85 -12.29
C THR A 68 28.02 35.42 -11.25
N ASN A 69 29.33 35.35 -11.49
CA ASN A 69 30.36 35.78 -10.56
C ASN A 69 30.11 35.25 -9.13
N THR A 70 29.81 33.97 -8.99
CA THR A 70 29.39 33.38 -7.70
C THR A 70 30.34 32.27 -7.26
N ILE A 71 30.83 32.33 -6.03
CA ILE A 71 31.47 31.20 -5.37
C ILE A 71 30.38 30.34 -4.73
N ARG A 72 30.35 29.05 -5.05
CA ARG A 72 29.43 28.07 -4.48
C ARG A 72 30.18 27.13 -3.55
N PHE A 73 29.57 26.79 -2.44
CA PHE A 73 30.09 25.80 -1.51
C PHE A 73 28.98 25.08 -0.78
N VAL A 74 29.30 23.89 -0.30
CA VAL A 74 28.41 22.99 0.42
C VAL A 74 28.92 22.85 1.85
N THR A 75 27.99 22.81 2.79
CA THR A 75 28.27 22.48 4.19
C THR A 75 27.32 21.39 4.65
N VAL A 76 27.82 20.46 5.46
CA VAL A 76 27.02 19.42 6.09
C VAL A 76 27.00 19.67 7.58
N VAL A 77 25.81 19.92 8.13
CA VAL A 77 25.58 20.11 9.55
C VAL A 77 24.98 18.85 10.13
N ASN A 78 25.67 18.28 11.12
CA ASN A 78 25.18 17.14 11.89
C ASN A 78 24.92 17.62 13.32
N SER A 79 23.75 17.31 13.88
CA SER A 79 23.39 17.68 15.24
C SER A 79 22.62 16.56 15.94
N THR A 80 22.93 16.38 17.23
CA THR A 80 22.21 15.48 18.15
C THR A 80 21.06 16.20 18.88
N GLU A 81 20.86 17.48 18.61
CA GLU A 81 19.80 18.32 19.17
C GLU A 81 19.13 19.15 18.06
N GLU A 82 17.88 19.59 18.27
CA GLU A 82 17.25 20.53 17.33
C GLU A 82 17.96 21.89 17.42
N LEU A 83 18.55 22.33 16.31
CA LEU A 83 19.21 23.64 16.22
C LEU A 83 18.31 24.64 15.50
N HIS A 84 18.10 25.76 16.15
CA HIS A 84 17.48 26.94 15.55
C HIS A 84 18.57 27.87 15.04
N VAL A 85 18.72 27.98 13.72
CA VAL A 85 19.73 28.83 13.10
C VAL A 85 19.07 30.13 12.66
N GLY A 86 19.37 31.22 13.37
CA GLY A 86 18.94 32.58 13.02
C GLY A 86 19.93 33.30 12.09
N ALA A 87 21.21 32.92 12.16
CA ALA A 87 22.29 33.51 11.37
C ALA A 87 23.39 32.50 11.02
N VAL A 88 24.12 32.80 9.95
CA VAL A 88 25.28 32.04 9.48
C VAL A 88 26.45 32.96 9.15
N GLY A 89 27.67 32.46 9.33
CA GLY A 89 28.90 33.19 9.05
C GLY A 89 29.94 32.31 8.37
N VAL A 90 30.58 32.84 7.34
CA VAL A 90 31.67 32.19 6.58
C VAL A 90 33.00 32.69 7.10
N TYR A 91 33.93 31.79 7.41
CA TYR A 91 35.22 32.11 8.01
C TYR A 91 36.40 31.69 7.13
N THR A 92 37.44 32.51 7.16
CA THR A 92 38.74 32.21 6.54
C THR A 92 39.57 31.27 7.43
N THR A 93 40.63 30.67 6.87
CA THR A 93 41.59 29.84 7.63
C THR A 93 42.32 30.61 8.73
N THR A 94 42.36 31.95 8.67
CA THR A 94 42.96 32.81 9.69
C THR A 94 41.94 33.27 10.75
N GLY A 95 40.69 32.79 10.69
CA GLY A 95 39.64 33.10 11.65
C GLY A 95 38.88 34.40 11.39
N VAL A 96 39.16 35.11 10.29
CA VAL A 96 38.39 36.30 9.90
C VAL A 96 36.98 35.90 9.44
N LEU A 97 35.95 36.52 10.02
CA LEU A 97 34.57 36.42 9.55
C LEU A 97 34.45 37.15 8.20
N PHE A 98 34.36 36.38 7.12
CA PHE A 98 34.38 36.86 5.75
C PHE A 98 33.01 37.40 5.29
N ALA A 99 31.94 36.64 5.53
CA ALA A 99 30.59 37.00 5.12
C ALA A 99 29.54 36.49 6.11
N VAL A 100 28.39 37.17 6.17
CA VAL A 100 27.27 36.84 7.07
C VAL A 100 25.94 36.84 6.35
N ALA A 101 25.00 36.03 6.85
CA ALA A 101 23.58 36.16 6.54
C ALA A 101 22.78 35.89 7.82
N SER A 102 21.68 36.60 8.00
CA SER A 102 20.77 36.47 9.14
C SER A 102 19.37 36.90 8.75
N VAL A 103 18.38 36.33 9.43
CA VAL A 103 17.00 36.83 9.42
C VAL A 103 16.77 37.78 10.61
N PRO A 104 15.91 38.81 10.48
CA PRO A 104 15.67 39.77 11.56
C PRO A 104 15.05 39.18 12.83
N GLN A 105 14.29 38.09 12.68
CA GLN A 105 13.67 37.35 13.78
C GLN A 105 13.41 35.89 13.37
N GLY A 106 13.48 34.97 14.33
CA GLY A 106 13.12 33.57 14.14
C GLY A 106 14.27 32.73 13.56
N SER A 107 13.94 31.57 12.99
CA SER A 107 14.94 30.67 12.41
C SER A 107 14.98 30.83 10.89
N MET A 108 16.16 31.12 10.34
CA MET A 108 16.45 31.04 8.91
C MET A 108 16.24 29.61 8.40
N PHE A 109 16.71 28.63 9.17
CA PHE A 109 16.42 27.22 8.99
C PHE A 109 16.58 26.48 10.32
N LYS A 110 16.09 25.24 10.36
CA LYS A 110 16.23 24.35 11.51
C LYS A 110 17.00 23.10 11.10
N VAL A 111 17.85 22.61 12.00
CA VAL A 111 18.47 21.29 11.88
C VAL A 111 17.81 20.39 12.91
N TYR A 112 17.15 19.32 12.45
CA TYR A 112 16.46 18.39 13.34
C TYR A 112 17.43 17.33 13.88
N ASN A 113 17.16 16.87 15.10
CA ASN A 113 17.98 15.85 15.76
C ASN A 113 18.09 14.59 14.88
N GLY A 114 19.33 14.13 14.66
CA GLY A 114 19.63 12.89 13.97
C GLY A 114 19.49 12.95 12.44
N ILE A 115 19.22 14.13 11.88
CA ILE A 115 19.12 14.35 10.43
C ILE A 115 20.29 15.22 9.97
N SER A 116 21.11 14.68 9.06
CA SER A 116 22.15 15.47 8.39
C SER A 116 21.52 16.55 7.51
N PHE A 117 21.83 17.80 7.80
CA PHE A 117 21.37 18.93 6.99
C PHE A 117 22.46 19.34 6.01
N VAL A 118 22.18 19.22 4.71
CA VAL A 118 23.09 19.63 3.65
C VAL A 118 22.59 20.94 3.05
N ALA A 119 23.43 21.97 3.08
CA ALA A 119 23.11 23.27 2.50
C ALA A 119 24.17 23.70 1.49
N THR A 120 23.69 24.23 0.37
CA THR A 120 24.53 24.90 -0.65
C THR A 120 24.37 26.39 -0.51
N PHE A 121 25.48 27.12 -0.42
CA PHE A 121 25.51 28.57 -0.32
C PHE A 121 26.23 29.17 -1.51
N GLY A 122 25.83 30.39 -1.88
CA GLY A 122 26.43 31.18 -2.93
C GLY A 122 26.86 32.56 -2.42
N ILE A 123 28.08 32.97 -2.72
CA ILE A 123 28.56 34.35 -2.53
C ILE A 123 28.76 34.98 -3.90
N SER A 124 27.94 35.97 -4.23
CA SER A 124 28.14 36.78 -5.43
C SER A 124 29.23 37.82 -5.18
N LEU A 125 30.18 37.92 -6.10
CA LEU A 125 31.29 38.87 -6.09
C LEU A 125 31.23 39.74 -7.35
N SER A 126 31.96 40.85 -7.40
CA SER A 126 32.21 41.53 -8.67
C SER A 126 33.22 40.74 -9.50
N ALA A 127 33.14 40.82 -10.84
CA ALA A 127 34.02 40.07 -11.75
C ALA A 127 35.53 40.26 -11.43
N GLN A 128 35.91 41.48 -11.07
CA GLN A 128 37.28 41.86 -10.69
C GLN A 128 37.77 41.18 -9.39
N LEU A 129 36.84 40.73 -8.52
CA LEU A 129 37.17 40.00 -7.31
C LEU A 129 37.38 38.50 -7.56
N LEU A 130 36.67 37.87 -8.51
CA LEU A 130 36.81 36.42 -8.75
C LEU A 130 38.15 36.02 -9.35
N GLU A 131 38.71 36.85 -10.25
CA GLU A 131 40.00 36.55 -10.91
C GLU A 131 41.16 36.40 -9.92
N SER A 132 41.02 36.97 -8.71
CA SER A 132 42.04 36.93 -7.65
C SER A 132 41.80 35.84 -6.59
N ILE A 133 40.76 35.01 -6.73
CA ILE A 133 40.43 33.94 -5.78
C ILE A 133 40.74 32.58 -6.42
N ASN A 134 41.74 31.90 -5.89
CA ASN A 134 41.98 30.50 -6.22
C ASN A 134 41.08 29.62 -5.34
N VAL A 135 39.92 29.23 -5.87
CA VAL A 135 39.03 28.27 -5.22
C VAL A 135 39.56 26.86 -5.53
N VAL A 136 40.10 26.17 -4.53
CA VAL A 136 40.43 24.74 -4.67
C VAL A 136 39.10 23.99 -4.71
N LEU A 137 38.71 23.55 -5.90
CA LEU A 137 37.47 22.82 -6.14
C LEU A 137 37.63 21.38 -5.65
N ASP A 138 36.65 20.90 -4.87
CA ASP A 138 36.40 19.46 -4.81
C ASP A 138 35.76 19.06 -6.16
N PRO A 139 36.39 18.20 -6.97
CA PRO A 139 35.86 17.81 -8.27
C PRO A 139 34.47 17.13 -8.19
N GLU A 140 34.08 16.61 -7.02
CA GLU A 140 32.81 15.90 -6.83
C GLU A 140 31.64 16.81 -6.42
N ALA A 141 31.93 18.03 -5.95
CA ALA A 141 30.90 18.92 -5.42
C ALA A 141 29.96 19.54 -6.49
N PRO A 142 30.41 19.88 -7.72
CA PRO A 142 29.50 20.20 -8.82
C PRO A 142 28.59 19.03 -9.20
N LEU A 143 29.10 17.80 -9.11
CA LEU A 143 28.36 16.57 -9.39
C LEU A 143 27.24 16.38 -8.36
N ALA A 144 27.55 16.56 -7.07
CA ALA A 144 26.57 16.51 -5.99
C ALA A 144 25.44 17.53 -6.17
N THR A 145 25.74 18.78 -6.55
CA THR A 145 24.71 19.78 -6.84
C THR A 145 23.86 19.39 -8.05
N SER A 146 24.46 18.85 -9.10
CA SER A 146 23.71 18.35 -10.26
C SER A 146 22.79 17.19 -9.88
N LEU A 147 23.24 16.28 -9.00
CA LEU A 147 22.45 15.17 -8.50
C LEU A 147 21.27 15.64 -7.64
N VAL A 148 21.48 16.63 -6.77
CA VAL A 148 20.41 17.24 -5.97
C VAL A 148 19.40 17.96 -6.87
N MET A 149 19.85 18.76 -7.85
CA MET A 149 18.93 19.42 -8.79
C MET A 149 18.17 18.41 -9.66
N ASN A 150 18.80 17.32 -10.08
CA ASN A 150 18.13 16.26 -10.84
C ASN A 150 17.12 15.51 -9.96
N HIS A 151 17.45 15.26 -8.69
CA HIS A 151 16.55 14.71 -7.70
C HIS A 151 15.33 15.63 -7.49
N GLU A 152 15.52 16.92 -7.22
CA GLU A 152 14.41 17.89 -7.04
C GLU A 152 13.52 18.05 -8.29
N LYS A 153 14.09 17.89 -9.49
CA LYS A 153 13.34 17.95 -10.76
C LYS A 153 12.63 16.65 -11.11
N HIS A 154 12.93 15.55 -10.43
CA HIS A 154 12.28 14.28 -10.67
C HIS A 154 10.84 14.34 -10.14
N GLY A 155 9.86 13.87 -10.92
CA GLY A 155 8.44 13.91 -10.52
C GLY A 155 8.13 13.11 -9.25
N ASN A 156 9.02 12.20 -8.86
CA ASN A 156 8.98 11.49 -7.58
C ASN A 156 10.41 11.19 -7.09
N PRO A 157 11.04 12.12 -6.37
CA PRO A 157 12.40 11.93 -5.87
C PRO A 157 12.45 10.98 -4.67
N HIS A 158 11.31 10.72 -4.02
CA HIS A 158 11.22 9.98 -2.76
C HIS A 158 10.18 8.85 -2.90
N PRO A 159 10.55 7.70 -3.49
CA PRO A 159 9.62 6.61 -3.82
C PRO A 159 8.92 5.94 -2.64
N GLN A 160 9.23 6.34 -1.40
CA GLN A 160 8.63 5.81 -0.18
C GLN A 160 7.17 6.23 0.03
N TYR A 161 6.70 7.29 -0.63
CA TYR A 161 5.29 7.63 -0.65
C TYR A 161 4.62 6.91 -1.82
N ALA A 162 3.80 5.89 -1.51
CA ALA A 162 2.90 5.32 -2.51
C ALA A 162 2.10 6.47 -3.12
N PHE A 163 2.12 6.61 -4.45
CA PHE A 163 1.40 7.71 -5.08
C PHE A 163 -0.10 7.52 -4.85
N GLN A 164 -0.85 8.63 -4.78
CA GLN A 164 -2.31 8.59 -4.75
C GLN A 164 -2.87 7.72 -5.88
N GLN A 165 -2.20 7.68 -7.04
CA GLN A 165 -2.58 6.83 -8.17
C GLN A 165 -2.40 5.33 -7.88
N ASP A 166 -1.35 4.91 -7.18
CA ASP A 166 -1.13 3.49 -6.85
C ASP A 166 -2.16 2.98 -5.85
N VAL A 167 -2.52 3.84 -4.89
CA VAL A 167 -3.61 3.58 -3.94
C VAL A 167 -4.94 3.49 -4.69
N ASN A 168 -5.23 4.42 -5.59
CA ASN A 168 -6.45 4.40 -6.40
C ASN A 168 -6.54 3.16 -7.30
N ASN A 169 -5.44 2.77 -7.93
CA ASN A 169 -5.37 1.56 -8.75
C ASN A 169 -5.65 0.30 -7.91
N SER A 170 -5.09 0.24 -6.70
CA SER A 170 -5.32 -0.87 -5.76
C SER A 170 -6.79 -0.92 -5.29
N LEU A 171 -7.40 0.23 -5.02
CA LEU A 171 -8.82 0.33 -4.67
C LEU A 171 -9.73 -0.16 -5.81
N VAL A 172 -9.43 0.23 -7.05
CA VAL A 172 -10.17 -0.22 -8.23
C VAL A 172 -10.06 -1.74 -8.42
N GLN A 173 -8.86 -2.31 -8.23
CA GLN A 173 -8.65 -3.76 -8.31
C GLN A 173 -9.42 -4.52 -7.23
N LEU A 174 -9.38 -4.04 -5.98
CA LEU A 174 -10.14 -4.64 -4.87
C LEU A 174 -11.65 -4.59 -5.13
N GLN A 175 -12.16 -3.45 -5.63
CA GLN A 175 -13.57 -3.33 -5.99
C GLN A 175 -13.95 -4.31 -7.11
N SER A 176 -13.07 -4.51 -8.10
CA SER A 176 -13.27 -5.49 -9.17
C SER A 176 -13.32 -6.92 -8.63
N GLN A 177 -12.44 -7.28 -7.70
CA GLN A 177 -12.45 -8.60 -7.06
C GLN A 177 -13.71 -8.83 -6.24
N ILE A 178 -14.13 -7.84 -5.45
CA ILE A 178 -15.39 -7.89 -4.69
C ILE A 178 -16.58 -8.08 -5.63
N ASN A 179 -16.65 -7.30 -6.70
CA ASN A 179 -17.71 -7.43 -7.70
C ASN A 179 -17.68 -8.80 -8.38
N THR A 180 -16.49 -9.37 -8.62
CA THR A 180 -16.35 -10.72 -9.18
C THR A 180 -16.79 -11.79 -8.18
N LEU A 181 -16.55 -11.61 -6.89
CA LEU A 181 -17.05 -12.53 -5.85
C LEU A 181 -18.58 -12.43 -5.73
N ILE A 182 -19.14 -11.22 -5.67
CA ILE A 182 -20.59 -11.00 -5.57
C ILE A 182 -21.31 -11.54 -6.81
N ASN A 183 -20.79 -11.26 -8.01
CA ASN A 183 -21.42 -11.66 -9.28
C ASN A 183 -21.06 -13.09 -9.70
N GLY A 184 -19.90 -13.60 -9.29
CA GLY A 184 -19.43 -14.97 -9.52
C GLY A 184 -20.00 -15.97 -8.51
N GLN A 185 -20.47 -15.52 -7.35
CA GLN A 185 -21.34 -16.27 -6.46
C GLN A 185 -22.78 -16.29 -7.00
N GLY A 186 -22.95 -16.75 -8.25
CA GLY A 186 -24.26 -17.20 -8.70
C GLY A 186 -24.78 -18.26 -7.73
N ASN A 187 -25.80 -17.89 -6.95
CA ASN A 187 -26.58 -18.70 -6.02
C ASN A 187 -25.84 -19.94 -5.48
N LEU A 188 -24.86 -19.75 -4.59
CA LEU A 188 -24.20 -20.86 -3.89
C LEU A 188 -25.21 -21.80 -3.18
N GLY A 189 -26.42 -21.30 -2.88
CA GLY A 189 -27.51 -22.09 -2.33
C GLY A 189 -28.06 -23.18 -3.27
N SER A 190 -27.83 -23.12 -4.58
CA SER A 190 -28.27 -24.14 -5.55
C SER A 190 -27.16 -25.10 -5.99
N GLN A 191 -25.90 -24.86 -5.61
CA GLN A 191 -24.76 -25.66 -6.07
C GLN A 191 -24.36 -26.79 -5.10
N PHE A 192 -24.91 -26.82 -3.89
CA PHE A 192 -24.69 -27.91 -2.94
C PHE A 192 -25.83 -28.93 -3.02
N LEU A 193 -25.48 -30.20 -3.23
CA LEU A 193 -26.41 -31.33 -3.11
C LEU A 193 -27.05 -31.29 -1.71
N GLY A 194 -28.38 -31.20 -1.65
CA GLY A 194 -29.14 -31.24 -0.40
C GLY A 194 -29.57 -29.88 0.19
N VAL A 195 -29.11 -28.74 -0.35
CA VAL A 195 -29.53 -27.41 0.16
C VAL A 195 -30.96 -27.10 -0.32
N GLY A 196 -31.85 -26.79 0.62
CA GLY A 196 -33.26 -26.48 0.34
C GLY A 196 -34.15 -27.70 0.05
N GLN A 197 -33.69 -28.92 0.32
CA GLN A 197 -34.48 -30.14 0.19
C GLN A 197 -35.24 -30.44 1.48
N THR A 198 -36.55 -30.68 1.38
CA THR A 198 -37.35 -31.14 2.51
C THR A 198 -37.26 -32.65 2.64
N TYR A 199 -36.61 -33.15 3.69
CA TYR A 199 -36.62 -34.56 4.05
C TYR A 199 -37.87 -34.85 4.89
N ARG A 200 -38.71 -35.80 4.45
CA ARG A 200 -39.84 -36.25 5.27
C ARG A 200 -39.80 -37.75 5.50
N ASP A 201 -39.75 -38.11 6.77
CA ASP A 201 -40.11 -39.45 7.23
C ASP A 201 -41.62 -39.61 7.08
N VAL A 202 -42.03 -40.59 6.28
CA VAL A 202 -43.45 -40.89 6.05
C VAL A 202 -43.84 -42.26 6.57
N ARG A 203 -42.94 -42.93 7.33
CA ARG A 203 -43.23 -44.21 7.98
C ARG A 203 -44.48 -44.06 8.86
N GLY A 204 -45.47 -44.91 8.62
CA GLY A 204 -46.75 -44.92 9.34
C GLY A 204 -47.83 -43.94 8.83
N SER A 205 -47.51 -43.00 7.95
CA SER A 205 -48.50 -42.08 7.34
C SER A 205 -49.05 -42.55 6.00
N ARG A 206 -48.44 -43.59 5.40
CA ARG A 206 -48.83 -44.14 4.10
C ARG A 206 -49.20 -45.61 4.22
N VAL A 207 -50.36 -45.95 3.66
CA VAL A 207 -50.96 -47.29 3.59
C VAL A 207 -50.52 -48.00 2.31
N ASN A 208 -50.26 -49.30 2.43
CA ASN A 208 -49.58 -50.10 1.41
C ASN A 208 -50.54 -51.10 0.74
N ASN A 209 -51.73 -50.61 0.40
CA ASN A 209 -52.85 -51.39 -0.15
C ASN A 209 -53.21 -50.97 -1.58
N GLY A 210 -52.28 -50.35 -2.32
CA GLY A 210 -52.53 -49.77 -3.65
C GLY A 210 -53.08 -48.34 -3.62
N THR A 211 -53.19 -47.70 -2.44
CA THR A 211 -53.53 -46.28 -2.35
C THR A 211 -52.57 -45.43 -3.20
N THR A 212 -53.13 -44.55 -4.03
CA THR A 212 -52.34 -43.65 -4.87
C THR A 212 -52.04 -42.37 -4.11
N TYR A 213 -50.77 -42.02 -4.06
CA TYR A 213 -50.27 -40.78 -3.50
C TYR A 213 -49.79 -39.85 -4.59
N VAL A 214 -50.21 -38.59 -4.52
CA VAL A 214 -49.75 -37.55 -5.44
C VAL A 214 -48.57 -36.82 -4.83
N ASN A 215 -47.57 -36.47 -5.64
CA ASN A 215 -46.54 -35.51 -5.26
C ASN A 215 -47.19 -34.10 -5.18
N PRO A 216 -47.39 -33.55 -3.96
CA PRO A 216 -48.08 -32.27 -3.80
C PRO A 216 -47.16 -31.06 -4.00
N THR A 217 -45.86 -31.29 -4.20
CA THR A 217 -44.85 -30.25 -4.31
C THR A 217 -44.76 -29.75 -5.76
N ASN A 218 -44.17 -28.58 -5.95
CA ASN A 218 -43.86 -28.05 -7.28
C ASN A 218 -42.52 -28.57 -7.83
N LYS A 219 -41.87 -29.54 -7.16
CA LYS A 219 -40.58 -30.12 -7.54
C LYS A 219 -40.67 -31.64 -7.69
N PRO A 220 -39.81 -32.28 -8.49
CA PRO A 220 -39.71 -33.74 -8.46
C PRO A 220 -39.32 -34.22 -7.06
N ILE A 221 -39.85 -35.37 -6.65
CA ILE A 221 -39.48 -36.01 -5.38
C ILE A 221 -38.82 -37.35 -5.63
N LEU A 222 -37.77 -37.66 -4.87
CA LEU A 222 -37.23 -39.01 -4.77
C LEU A 222 -38.00 -39.75 -3.68
N VAL A 223 -38.60 -40.89 -4.01
CA VAL A 223 -39.33 -41.75 -3.08
C VAL A 223 -38.46 -42.96 -2.78
N ILE A 224 -38.31 -43.29 -1.49
CA ILE A 224 -37.59 -44.46 -1.00
C ILE A 224 -38.60 -45.37 -0.30
N LEU A 225 -38.72 -46.60 -0.78
CA LEU A 225 -39.62 -47.59 -0.22
C LEU A 225 -38.95 -48.95 -0.05
N GLN A 226 -39.64 -49.85 0.63
CA GLN A 226 -39.28 -51.26 0.72
C GLN A 226 -40.44 -52.11 0.25
N LEU A 227 -40.18 -53.11 -0.58
CA LEU A 227 -41.14 -54.16 -0.87
C LEU A 227 -40.90 -55.35 0.06
N PHE A 228 -42.00 -55.98 0.49
CA PHE A 228 -42.00 -57.10 1.42
C PHE A 228 -42.49 -58.37 0.74
N LEU A 229 -41.63 -59.39 0.70
CA LEU A 229 -42.00 -60.72 0.25
C LEU A 229 -41.95 -61.69 1.42
N SER A 230 -43.03 -62.46 1.61
CA SER A 230 -43.02 -63.61 2.51
C SER A 230 -43.88 -64.74 1.96
N ASP A 231 -43.75 -65.94 2.54
CA ASP A 231 -44.36 -67.21 2.10
C ASP A 231 -45.85 -67.19 1.73
N LYS A 232 -46.61 -66.18 2.17
CA LYS A 232 -48.07 -66.04 1.95
C LYS A 232 -48.48 -64.70 1.33
N ILE A 233 -47.54 -63.84 0.97
CA ILE A 233 -47.83 -62.49 0.46
C ILE A 233 -47.65 -62.48 -1.06
N ALA A 234 -48.63 -61.95 -1.79
CA ALA A 234 -48.57 -61.75 -3.24
C ALA A 234 -47.40 -60.82 -3.63
N SER A 235 -46.98 -60.86 -4.90
CA SER A 235 -45.91 -59.98 -5.39
C SER A 235 -46.17 -58.50 -5.04
N GLY A 236 -45.12 -57.83 -4.60
CA GLY A 236 -45.16 -56.38 -4.34
C GLY A 236 -44.97 -55.63 -5.64
N THR A 237 -45.83 -54.66 -5.92
CA THR A 237 -45.74 -53.85 -7.14
C THR A 237 -45.65 -52.37 -6.80
N VAL A 238 -44.86 -51.64 -7.58
CA VAL A 238 -44.77 -50.18 -7.54
C VAL A 238 -45.25 -49.62 -8.87
N ARG A 239 -46.17 -48.67 -8.81
CA ARG A 239 -46.69 -47.97 -9.98
C ARG A 239 -46.44 -46.47 -9.90
N VAL A 240 -46.11 -45.85 -11.03
CA VAL A 240 -46.06 -44.40 -11.21
C VAL A 240 -46.95 -44.04 -12.39
N GLU A 241 -47.91 -43.16 -12.20
CA GLU A 241 -48.93 -42.81 -13.21
C GLU A 241 -49.64 -44.05 -13.79
N GLY A 242 -49.83 -45.09 -12.96
CA GLY A 242 -50.45 -46.36 -13.35
C GLY A 242 -49.51 -47.37 -14.02
N LEU A 243 -48.32 -46.96 -14.48
CA LEU A 243 -47.31 -47.85 -15.07
C LEU A 243 -46.55 -48.61 -13.98
N VAL A 244 -46.43 -49.94 -14.11
CA VAL A 244 -45.62 -50.77 -13.20
C VAL A 244 -44.15 -50.49 -13.49
N ILE A 245 -43.44 -49.93 -12.52
CA ILE A 245 -42.01 -49.61 -12.63
C ILE A 245 -41.13 -50.57 -11.82
N ALA A 246 -41.72 -51.30 -10.88
CA ALA A 246 -41.07 -52.38 -10.17
C ALA A 246 -42.10 -53.45 -9.80
N ASP A 247 -41.70 -54.71 -9.93
CA ASP A 247 -42.44 -55.88 -9.50
C ASP A 247 -41.45 -56.81 -8.81
N MET A 248 -41.88 -57.44 -7.72
CA MET A 248 -41.07 -58.36 -6.94
C MET A 248 -41.72 -59.72 -6.94
N TYR A 249 -41.08 -60.64 -7.68
CA TYR A 249 -41.46 -62.03 -7.77
C TYR A 249 -40.36 -62.91 -7.19
N ALA A 250 -40.75 -63.95 -6.45
CA ALA A 250 -39.85 -65.00 -6.01
C ALA A 250 -40.53 -66.36 -6.20
N HIS A 251 -39.74 -67.35 -6.64
CA HIS A 251 -40.16 -68.73 -6.73
C HIS A 251 -39.39 -69.54 -5.67
N MET A 252 -40.11 -70.28 -4.83
CA MET A 252 -39.52 -71.15 -3.82
C MET A 252 -40.03 -72.58 -3.97
N SER A 253 -39.10 -73.54 -3.95
CA SER A 253 -39.42 -74.97 -4.01
C SER A 253 -39.43 -75.65 -2.63
N ASN A 254 -38.73 -75.12 -1.63
CA ASN A 254 -38.73 -75.58 -0.24
C ASN A 254 -38.23 -74.46 0.70
N GLY A 255 -38.67 -74.44 1.97
CA GLY A 255 -38.24 -73.48 2.99
C GLY A 255 -39.17 -72.25 3.19
N SER A 256 -38.68 -71.25 3.91
CA SER A 256 -39.35 -69.97 4.17
C SER A 256 -38.50 -68.81 3.66
N VAL A 257 -39.12 -67.81 3.02
CA VAL A 257 -38.48 -66.58 2.57
C VAL A 257 -39.08 -65.38 3.30
N LYS A 258 -38.19 -64.47 3.68
CA LYS A 258 -38.52 -63.11 4.10
C LYS A 258 -37.54 -62.17 3.44
N ILE A 259 -37.99 -61.41 2.47
CA ILE A 259 -37.16 -60.44 1.74
C ILE A 259 -37.75 -59.05 1.94
N ASN A 260 -36.87 -58.13 2.33
CA ASN A 260 -37.11 -56.69 2.33
C ASN A 260 -36.22 -56.07 1.25
N ALA A 261 -36.80 -55.70 0.10
CA ALA A 261 -36.06 -55.16 -1.02
C ALA A 261 -36.27 -53.63 -1.10
N PRO A 262 -35.22 -52.80 -0.99
CA PRO A 262 -35.35 -51.35 -1.14
C PRO A 262 -35.54 -50.98 -2.62
N PHE A 263 -36.44 -50.05 -2.89
CA PHE A 263 -36.63 -49.45 -4.21
C PHE A 263 -36.66 -47.93 -4.09
N THR A 264 -36.09 -47.27 -5.10
CA THR A 264 -36.11 -45.82 -5.23
C THR A 264 -36.56 -45.41 -6.62
N PHE A 265 -37.34 -44.35 -6.70
CA PHE A 265 -37.79 -43.78 -7.97
C PHE A 265 -38.16 -42.30 -7.80
N ILE A 266 -38.23 -41.59 -8.92
CA ILE A 266 -38.54 -40.17 -8.96
C ILE A 266 -40.00 -39.98 -9.39
N VAL A 267 -40.74 -39.11 -8.71
CA VAL A 267 -42.12 -38.73 -9.05
C VAL A 267 -42.16 -37.25 -9.38
N GLN A 268 -42.61 -36.93 -10.60
CA GLN A 268 -42.74 -35.55 -11.07
C GLN A 268 -43.82 -34.77 -10.29
N PRO A 269 -43.78 -33.42 -10.28
CA PRO A 269 -44.82 -32.59 -9.67
C PRO A 269 -46.23 -32.97 -10.14
N GLY A 270 -47.17 -33.10 -9.20
CA GLY A 270 -48.58 -33.42 -9.50
C GLY A 270 -48.84 -34.84 -10.01
N LYS A 271 -47.81 -35.70 -10.07
CA LYS A 271 -47.96 -37.11 -10.50
C LYS A 271 -48.17 -38.06 -9.33
N GLY A 272 -48.93 -39.12 -9.61
CA GLY A 272 -49.32 -40.15 -8.66
C GLY A 272 -48.37 -41.34 -8.67
N TYR A 273 -48.19 -41.97 -7.50
CA TYR A 273 -47.57 -43.28 -7.36
C TYR A 273 -48.34 -44.15 -6.37
N SER A 274 -48.27 -45.47 -6.53
CA SER A 274 -48.89 -46.43 -5.63
C SER A 274 -48.03 -47.66 -5.42
N LEU A 275 -48.32 -48.37 -4.35
CA LEU A 275 -47.53 -49.48 -3.83
C LEU A 275 -48.47 -50.56 -3.27
N THR A 276 -48.17 -51.82 -3.56
CA THR A 276 -48.74 -53.00 -2.87
C THR A 276 -47.65 -53.80 -2.18
N ASN A 277 -47.97 -54.38 -1.01
CA ASN A 277 -47.09 -55.30 -0.28
C ASN A 277 -45.68 -54.74 -0.01
N GLY A 278 -45.61 -53.53 0.53
CA GLY A 278 -44.36 -52.87 0.92
C GLY A 278 -44.60 -51.80 1.97
N SER A 279 -43.67 -50.85 2.11
CA SER A 279 -43.90 -49.59 2.81
C SER A 279 -43.01 -48.46 2.30
N VAL A 280 -43.60 -47.28 2.11
CA VAL A 280 -42.85 -46.05 1.81
C VAL A 280 -42.13 -45.61 3.08
N GLN A 281 -40.81 -45.44 2.98
CA GLN A 281 -39.97 -45.06 4.10
C GLN A 281 -39.81 -43.54 4.16
N TYR A 282 -39.30 -42.97 3.06
CA TYR A 282 -38.90 -41.57 3.01
C TYR A 282 -39.25 -40.99 1.64
N TRP A 283 -39.39 -39.67 1.61
CA TRP A 283 -39.24 -38.94 0.35
C TRP A 283 -38.50 -37.62 0.59
N THR A 284 -37.85 -37.13 -0.46
CA THR A 284 -37.15 -35.85 -0.45
C THR A 284 -37.44 -35.07 -1.73
N GLU A 285 -37.57 -33.75 -1.61
CA GLU A 285 -37.63 -32.85 -2.78
C GLU A 285 -36.27 -32.81 -3.46
N MET A 286 -36.27 -32.89 -4.79
CA MET A 286 -35.04 -32.76 -5.57
C MET A 286 -34.73 -31.29 -5.82
N ALA A 287 -33.44 -30.95 -5.81
CA ALA A 287 -32.99 -29.62 -6.22
C ALA A 287 -33.18 -29.48 -7.74
N THR A 288 -33.65 -28.32 -8.16
CA THR A 288 -33.78 -27.92 -9.58
C THR A 288 -32.49 -27.28 -10.05
#